data_AF-A0A7C6EZN8-F1
#
_entry.id   AF-A0A7C6EZN8-F1
#
_cell.length_a   1.000
_cell.length_b   1.000
_cell.length_c   1.000
_cell.angle_alpha   90.00
_cell.angle_beta   90.00
_cell.angle_gamma   90.00
#
_symmetry.space_group_name_H-M   'P 1'
#
loop_
_entity.id
_entity.type
_entity.pdbx_description
1 polymer ?
#
loop_
_entity_poly.entity_id
_entity_poly.type
_entity_poly.pdbx_seq_one_letter_code
_entity_poly.pdbx_strand_id
1 'polypeptide(L)'
;SEYGVPLLGNSDQSTTGLVFKAVEYGSDAFVSIKALNGSVFDVTDRDGNVTTRNSGTDVQVLVNGIAAVGKGLRASINTAALDLAFTISETLTDGTLTNFRIVGGGAQFQLGPDVVSNQQARLGIQSVNTAKLGGVSGRLFELRSGGPKSLDRDVIAAAAVVEEVISQITTLRGRLGAFQRTTLETNINSLNDTLENLTAAESAIRDADFAAESAALTRAQILVQSGVSVLAIANQNPQAVLALLRGG
;
A
#
# COMPACT_ATOMS: atom_id res chain seq x y z
N SER A 1 -11.72 33.30 1.74
CA SER A 1 -12.74 33.62 0.74
C SER A 1 -12.15 33.36 -0.64
N GLU A 2 -12.88 32.54 -1.40
CA GLU A 2 -12.78 32.26 -2.85
C GLU A 2 -11.36 32.11 -3.42
N TYR A 3 -10.98 30.85 -3.56
CA TYR A 3 -10.10 30.25 -4.56
C TYR A 3 -8.62 30.64 -4.63
N GLY A 4 -7.77 29.59 -4.66
CA GLY A 4 -6.47 29.55 -5.31
C GLY A 4 -5.43 30.60 -4.97
N VAL A 5 -4.40 30.64 -5.81
CA VAL A 5 -3.27 31.55 -5.69
C VAL A 5 -3.58 32.88 -6.38
N PRO A 6 -3.42 34.03 -5.69
CA PRO A 6 -3.81 35.33 -6.22
C PRO A 6 -2.70 36.05 -6.97
N LEU A 7 -3.10 36.91 -7.91
CA LEU A 7 -2.33 38.06 -8.41
C LEU A 7 -3.10 39.34 -8.10
N LEU A 8 -2.41 40.34 -7.53
CA LEU A 8 -2.97 41.61 -7.05
C LEU A 8 -2.47 42.75 -7.94
N GLY A 9 -3.38 43.47 -8.62
CA GLY A 9 -3.04 44.66 -9.41
C GLY A 9 -3.41 45.95 -8.69
N ASN A 10 -2.47 46.92 -8.68
CA ASN A 10 -2.57 48.25 -8.07
C ASN A 10 -2.70 48.22 -6.52
N SER A 11 -1.57 48.04 -5.83
CA SER A 11 -1.48 47.89 -4.37
C SER A 11 -1.65 49.19 -3.57
N ASP A 12 -1.87 50.34 -4.22
CA ASP A 12 -1.75 51.64 -3.54
C ASP A 12 -3.03 52.19 -2.88
N GLN A 13 -4.18 51.48 -2.94
CA GLN A 13 -5.36 51.79 -2.12
C GLN A 13 -6.19 50.54 -1.82
N SER A 14 -6.50 50.31 -0.55
CA SER A 14 -7.21 49.12 -0.02
C SER A 14 -8.64 48.87 -0.56
N THR A 15 -9.10 49.65 -1.53
CA THR A 15 -10.47 49.62 -2.06
C THR A 15 -10.58 49.69 -3.60
N THR A 16 -9.48 49.73 -4.37
CA THR A 16 -9.54 49.91 -5.85
C THR A 16 -8.64 48.97 -6.67
N GLY A 17 -8.19 47.85 -6.12
CA GLY A 17 -7.37 46.85 -6.83
C GLY A 17 -8.17 45.74 -7.52
N LEU A 18 -7.61 45.15 -8.58
CA LEU A 18 -8.13 43.91 -9.19
C LEU A 18 -7.38 42.71 -8.60
N VAL A 19 -8.13 41.66 -8.24
CA VAL A 19 -7.56 40.39 -7.76
C VAL A 19 -7.95 39.28 -8.72
N PHE A 20 -6.97 38.62 -9.28
CA PHE A 20 -7.16 37.44 -10.12
C PHE A 20 -6.79 36.20 -9.32
N LYS A 21 -7.65 35.18 -9.34
CA LYS A 21 -7.46 33.96 -8.55
C LYS A 21 -7.71 32.73 -9.41
N ALA A 22 -6.91 31.69 -9.20
CA ALA A 22 -7.15 30.39 -9.83
C ALA A 22 -8.37 29.74 -9.19
N VAL A 23 -9.21 29.05 -9.96
CA VAL A 23 -10.42 28.34 -9.46
C VAL A 23 -10.05 27.05 -8.70
N GLU A 24 -8.87 26.51 -8.97
CA GLU A 24 -8.36 25.25 -8.40
C GLU A 24 -7.26 25.51 -7.36
N TYR A 25 -6.91 24.47 -6.61
CA TYR A 25 -5.86 24.47 -5.59
C TYR A 25 -4.77 23.45 -5.94
N GLY A 26 -3.54 23.71 -5.49
CA GLY A 26 -2.41 22.81 -5.68
C GLY A 26 -1.40 23.31 -6.71
N SER A 27 -0.34 22.53 -6.90
CA SER A 27 0.80 22.86 -7.77
C SER A 27 0.40 23.18 -9.22
N ASP A 28 -0.71 22.62 -9.67
CA ASP A 28 -1.15 22.70 -11.07
C ASP A 28 -2.05 23.92 -11.33
N ALA A 29 -2.60 24.50 -10.28
CA ALA A 29 -3.41 25.71 -10.36
C ALA A 29 -2.50 26.92 -10.58
N PHE A 30 -2.84 27.80 -11.52
CA PHE A 30 -2.08 29.03 -11.74
C PHE A 30 -2.96 30.17 -12.25
N VAL A 31 -2.48 31.39 -12.05
CA VAL A 31 -2.99 32.61 -12.67
C VAL A 31 -1.86 33.24 -13.48
N SER A 32 -2.15 33.65 -14.71
CA SER A 32 -1.21 34.39 -15.55
C SER A 32 -1.90 35.56 -16.21
N ILE A 33 -1.27 36.73 -16.17
CA ILE A 33 -1.77 37.96 -16.75
C ILE A 33 -0.78 38.44 -17.80
N LYS A 34 -1.30 38.81 -18.98
CA LYS A 34 -0.51 39.40 -20.06
C LYS A 34 -1.28 40.60 -20.62
N ALA A 35 -0.65 41.78 -20.64
CA ALA A 35 -1.24 42.93 -21.32
C ALA A 35 -1.24 42.71 -22.83
N LEU A 36 -2.37 43.04 -23.47
CA LEU A 36 -2.52 42.96 -24.92
C LEU A 36 -2.01 44.23 -25.64
N ASN A 37 -2.09 45.39 -24.98
CA ASN A 37 -1.56 46.68 -25.45
C ASN A 37 -1.27 47.61 -24.24
N GLY A 38 -0.20 48.41 -24.31
CA GLY A 38 0.20 49.37 -23.25
C GLY A 38 1.13 48.78 -22.19
N SER A 39 1.55 49.61 -21.22
CA SER A 39 2.33 49.17 -20.06
C SER A 39 1.43 48.43 -19.06
N VAL A 40 1.86 47.24 -18.63
CA VAL A 40 1.23 46.45 -17.56
C VAL A 40 1.24 47.28 -16.28
N PHE A 41 0.12 47.38 -15.57
CA PHE A 41 0.13 47.78 -14.16
C PHE A 41 0.81 46.67 -13.36
N ASP A 42 1.76 47.01 -12.49
CA ASP A 42 2.49 46.02 -11.69
C ASP A 42 1.48 45.13 -10.92
N VAL A 43 1.56 43.83 -11.22
CA VAL A 43 0.81 42.79 -10.53
C VAL A 43 1.76 42.10 -9.57
N THR A 44 1.30 41.88 -8.35
CA THR A 44 2.08 41.26 -7.28
C THR A 44 1.48 39.93 -6.88
N ASP A 45 2.32 38.99 -6.45
CA ASP A 45 1.87 37.79 -5.74
C ASP A 45 1.39 38.13 -4.31
N ARG A 46 1.04 37.09 -3.53
CA ARG A 46 0.63 37.24 -2.13
C ARG A 46 1.73 37.80 -1.24
N ASP A 47 3.00 37.61 -1.61
CA ASP A 47 4.18 38.05 -0.86
C ASP A 47 4.65 39.45 -1.30
N GLY A 48 3.96 40.07 -2.26
CA GLY A 48 4.24 41.40 -2.78
C GLY A 48 5.29 41.44 -3.90
N ASN A 49 5.75 40.30 -4.40
CA ASN A 49 6.71 40.28 -5.51
C ASN A 49 6.00 40.59 -6.83
N VAL A 50 6.57 41.50 -7.63
CA VAL A 50 6.03 41.82 -8.95
C VAL A 50 6.20 40.61 -9.87
N THR A 51 5.09 39.97 -10.25
CA THR A 51 5.07 38.81 -11.13
C THR A 51 3.80 38.75 -11.95
N THR A 52 3.94 38.40 -13.22
CA THR A 52 2.82 38.22 -14.16
C THR A 52 2.24 36.80 -14.16
N ARG A 53 2.83 35.91 -13.36
CA ARG A 53 2.35 34.54 -13.17
C ARG A 53 2.56 34.10 -11.73
N ASN A 54 1.56 33.46 -11.15
CA ASN A 54 1.65 32.84 -9.84
C ASN A 54 0.98 31.46 -9.85
N SER A 55 1.59 30.50 -9.15
CA SER A 55 1.15 29.10 -9.13
C SER A 55 0.83 28.66 -7.71
N GLY A 56 -0.12 27.73 -7.60
CA GLY A 56 -0.51 27.07 -6.36
C GLY A 56 0.56 26.17 -5.77
N THR A 57 0.33 25.80 -4.52
CA THR A 57 1.11 24.80 -3.79
C THR A 57 0.16 23.74 -3.27
N ASP A 58 0.60 22.48 -3.31
CA ASP A 58 -0.14 21.40 -2.67
C ASP A 58 -0.06 21.52 -1.15
N VAL A 59 -1.09 21.00 -0.49
CA VAL A 59 -1.13 21.01 0.97
C VAL A 59 -0.04 20.12 1.56
N GLN A 60 0.59 20.60 2.63
CA GLN A 60 1.55 19.82 3.39
C GLN A 60 0.92 19.42 4.71
N VAL A 61 0.88 18.11 4.99
CA VAL A 61 0.27 17.59 6.23
C VAL A 61 1.20 16.60 6.90
N LEU A 62 1.27 16.71 8.22
CA LEU A 62 1.86 15.70 9.09
C LEU A 62 0.74 14.93 9.79
N VAL A 63 0.74 13.61 9.67
CA VAL A 63 -0.15 12.71 10.41
C VAL A 63 0.69 11.96 11.42
N ASN A 64 0.54 12.27 12.71
CA ASN A 64 1.37 11.71 13.79
C ASN A 64 2.88 11.82 13.53
N GLY A 65 3.33 12.94 12.95
CA GLY A 65 4.74 13.19 12.62
C GLY A 65 5.21 12.62 11.28
N ILE A 66 4.38 11.85 10.56
CA ILE A 66 4.69 11.32 9.23
C ILE A 66 4.15 12.27 8.17
N ALA A 67 4.99 12.63 7.20
CA ALA A 67 4.58 13.45 6.06
C ALA A 67 3.59 12.69 5.15
N ALA A 68 2.43 13.30 4.93
CA ALA A 68 1.45 12.83 3.96
C ALA A 68 1.78 13.35 2.55
N VAL A 69 1.34 12.61 1.54
CA VAL A 69 1.38 13.06 0.14
C VAL A 69 0.19 13.99 -0.11
N GLY A 70 0.49 15.23 -0.47
CA GLY A 70 -0.49 16.26 -0.81
C GLY A 70 -0.71 16.40 -2.32
N LYS A 71 -1.97 16.64 -2.73
CA LYS A 71 -2.33 17.13 -4.07
C LYS A 71 -3.53 18.07 -3.96
N GLY A 72 -3.34 19.34 -4.30
CA GLY A 72 -4.30 20.39 -3.96
C GLY A 72 -4.56 20.41 -2.46
N LEU A 73 -5.84 20.29 -2.08
CA LEU A 73 -6.27 20.20 -0.68
C LEU A 73 -6.39 18.76 -0.16
N ARG A 74 -6.01 17.76 -0.97
CA ARG A 74 -6.15 16.35 -0.61
C ARG A 74 -4.83 15.86 -0.06
N ALA A 75 -4.88 15.16 1.06
CA ALA A 75 -3.73 14.54 1.70
C ALA A 75 -3.96 13.05 1.85
N SER A 76 -2.90 12.26 1.70
CA SER A 76 -2.95 10.81 1.91
C SER A 76 -1.68 10.28 2.56
N ILE A 77 -1.84 9.27 3.40
CA ILE A 77 -0.76 8.56 4.08
C ILE A 77 -0.99 7.07 3.92
N ASN A 78 0.06 6.35 3.55
CA ASN A 78 0.07 4.90 3.46
C ASN A 78 1.31 4.37 4.19
N THR A 79 1.07 3.66 5.28
CA THR A 79 2.10 3.03 6.13
C THR A 79 1.63 1.65 6.54
N ALA A 80 2.51 0.83 7.13
CA ALA A 80 2.14 -0.49 7.63
C ALA A 80 1.01 -0.45 8.69
N ALA A 81 0.96 0.60 9.51
CA ALA A 81 -0.01 0.71 10.62
C ALA A 81 -1.26 1.52 10.28
N LEU A 82 -1.16 2.47 9.34
CA LEU A 82 -2.17 3.45 9.02
C LEU A 82 -2.26 3.68 7.51
N ASP A 83 -3.49 3.64 7.00
CA ASP A 83 -3.81 3.95 5.61
C ASP A 83 -5.01 4.90 5.55
N LEU A 84 -4.79 6.14 5.10
CA LEU A 84 -5.74 7.23 5.23
C LEU A 84 -5.64 8.21 4.04
N ALA A 85 -6.77 8.74 3.61
CA ALA A 85 -6.86 9.90 2.72
C ALA A 85 -7.92 10.87 3.23
N PHE A 86 -7.78 12.17 2.98
CA PHE A 86 -8.80 13.16 3.33
C PHE A 86 -8.64 14.42 2.50
N THR A 87 -9.71 15.21 2.41
CA THR A 87 -9.68 16.55 1.83
C THR A 87 -9.74 17.57 2.96
N ILE A 88 -8.89 18.59 2.89
CA ILE A 88 -8.77 19.65 3.87
C ILE A 88 -9.72 20.79 3.49
N SER A 89 -10.28 21.43 4.51
CA SER A 89 -11.13 22.61 4.31
C SER A 89 -10.31 23.78 3.78
N GLU A 90 -10.87 24.53 2.84
CA GLU A 90 -10.26 25.77 2.30
C GLU A 90 -10.05 26.86 3.35
N THR A 91 -10.73 26.75 4.49
CA THR A 91 -10.64 27.70 5.61
C THR A 91 -9.56 27.35 6.61
N LEU A 92 -8.91 26.19 6.47
CA LEU A 92 -7.88 25.75 7.40
C LEU A 92 -6.59 26.56 7.15
N THR A 93 -6.08 27.19 8.21
CA THR A 93 -4.83 27.96 8.15
C THR A 93 -3.62 27.08 8.44
N ASP A 94 -2.45 27.47 7.94
CA ASP A 94 -1.20 26.78 8.21
C ASP A 94 -0.92 26.66 9.71
N GLY A 95 -0.31 25.54 10.11
CA GLY A 95 -0.02 25.23 11.51
C GLY A 95 -1.22 24.77 12.35
N THR A 96 -2.43 24.72 11.78
CA THR A 96 -3.61 24.24 12.52
C THR A 96 -3.50 22.74 12.80
N LEU A 97 -3.57 22.38 14.08
CA LEU A 97 -3.67 20.99 14.51
C LEU A 97 -5.13 20.55 14.49
N THR A 98 -5.42 19.44 13.83
CA THR A 98 -6.74 18.82 13.83
C THR A 98 -6.65 17.40 14.39
N ASN A 99 -7.62 17.04 15.22
CA ASN A 99 -7.73 15.69 15.77
C ASN A 99 -8.95 15.02 15.14
N PHE A 100 -8.75 13.82 14.60
CA PHE A 100 -9.83 12.95 14.17
C PHE A 100 -9.64 11.59 14.83
N ARG A 101 -10.76 10.92 15.12
CA ARG A 101 -10.74 9.54 15.61
C ARG A 101 -11.08 8.62 14.46
N ILE A 102 -10.25 7.60 14.26
CA ILE A 102 -10.59 6.49 13.37
C ILE A 102 -11.61 5.64 14.14
N VAL A 103 -12.89 5.84 13.82
CA VAL A 103 -14.02 5.14 14.45
C VAL A 103 -14.36 3.81 13.77
N GLY A 104 -13.61 3.45 12.72
CA GLY A 104 -13.67 2.18 12.01
C GLY A 104 -13.04 2.28 10.62
N GLY A 105 -12.84 1.15 9.95
CA GLY A 105 -12.56 1.07 8.52
C GLY A 105 -11.23 0.40 8.14
N GLY A 106 -11.28 -0.27 6.99
CA GLY A 106 -10.18 -0.96 6.33
C GLY A 106 -10.29 -2.48 6.35
N ALA A 107 -9.75 -3.13 5.33
CA ALA A 107 -9.51 -4.57 5.35
C ALA A 107 -8.17 -4.84 6.04
N GLN A 108 -8.15 -5.77 6.99
CA GLN A 108 -6.93 -6.29 7.58
C GLN A 108 -6.62 -7.64 6.96
N PHE A 109 -5.40 -7.78 6.46
CA PHE A 109 -4.88 -9.01 5.87
C PHE A 109 -3.82 -9.58 6.80
N GLN A 110 -4.00 -10.85 7.16
CA GLN A 110 -3.00 -11.62 7.88
C GLN A 110 -2.10 -12.31 6.84
N LEU A 111 -0.82 -11.95 6.82
CA LEU A 111 0.16 -12.38 5.82
C LEU A 111 1.11 -13.46 6.33
N GLY A 112 1.07 -13.75 7.63
CA GLY A 112 1.87 -14.79 8.26
C GLY A 112 1.05 -15.59 9.28
N PRO A 113 1.64 -16.61 9.89
CA PRO A 113 0.94 -17.46 10.86
C PRO A 113 0.63 -16.74 12.18
N ASP A 114 1.40 -15.71 12.55
CA ASP A 114 1.30 -15.05 13.86
C ASP A 114 0.55 -13.72 13.78
N VAL A 115 -0.33 -13.46 14.74
CA VAL A 115 -1.12 -12.23 14.83
C VAL A 115 -0.27 -11.08 15.42
N VAL A 116 0.75 -10.66 14.68
CA VAL A 116 1.68 -9.58 15.02
C VAL A 116 1.70 -8.52 13.93
N SER A 117 2.00 -7.27 14.30
CA SER A 117 1.85 -6.10 13.42
C SER A 117 2.73 -6.13 12.17
N ASN A 118 3.88 -6.82 12.20
CA ASN A 118 4.78 -6.97 11.06
C ASN A 118 4.37 -8.11 10.10
N GLN A 119 3.43 -8.96 10.50
CA GLN A 119 2.83 -10.01 9.64
C GLN A 119 1.39 -9.65 9.25
N GLN A 120 0.98 -8.40 9.49
CA GLN A 120 -0.32 -7.87 9.14
C GLN A 120 -0.16 -6.68 8.21
N ALA A 121 -1.02 -6.63 7.20
CA ALA A 121 -1.14 -5.46 6.36
C ALA A 121 -2.57 -4.94 6.40
N ARG A 122 -2.71 -3.62 6.33
CA ARG A 122 -3.99 -2.93 6.44
C ARG A 122 -4.22 -2.08 5.21
N LEU A 123 -5.45 -2.08 4.72
CA LEU A 123 -5.86 -1.31 3.56
C LEU A 123 -7.17 -0.59 3.84
N GLY A 124 -7.10 0.73 3.96
CA GLY A 124 -8.24 1.60 4.20
C GLY A 124 -8.99 1.89 2.90
N ILE A 125 -10.20 1.34 2.74
CA ILE A 125 -11.09 1.69 1.64
C ILE A 125 -12.12 2.70 2.14
N GLN A 126 -12.11 3.89 1.54
CA GLN A 126 -13.09 4.90 1.84
C GLN A 126 -14.44 4.56 1.21
N SER A 127 -15.52 5.06 1.81
CA SER A 127 -16.84 4.96 1.18
C SER A 127 -16.82 5.65 -0.18
N VAL A 128 -17.20 4.91 -1.22
CA VAL A 128 -17.34 5.39 -2.60
C VAL A 128 -18.77 5.80 -2.93
N ASN A 129 -19.58 6.16 -1.93
CA ASN A 129 -20.93 6.64 -2.19
C ASN A 129 -20.89 8.09 -2.74
N THR A 130 -21.97 8.49 -3.41
CA THR A 130 -22.05 9.80 -4.07
C THR A 130 -22.02 10.99 -3.10
N ALA A 131 -22.33 10.77 -1.82
CA ALA A 131 -22.26 11.77 -0.77
C ALA A 131 -20.83 11.96 -0.22
N LYS A 132 -19.93 10.99 -0.44
CA LYS A 132 -18.54 11.00 0.02
C LYS A 132 -17.55 11.30 -1.10
N LEU A 133 -17.86 10.93 -2.33
CA LEU A 133 -17.06 11.22 -3.51
C LEU A 133 -17.12 12.71 -3.91
N GLY A 134 -15.98 13.25 -4.33
CA GLY A 134 -15.75 14.67 -4.61
C GLY A 134 -15.08 15.39 -3.44
N GLY A 135 -15.01 16.71 -3.48
CA GLY A 135 -14.33 17.51 -2.47
C GLY A 135 -14.61 18.99 -2.63
N VAL A 136 -13.56 19.78 -2.84
CA VAL A 136 -13.68 21.26 -2.85
C VAL A 136 -14.51 21.76 -4.02
N SER A 137 -14.42 21.08 -5.16
CA SER A 137 -15.22 21.39 -6.34
C SER A 137 -16.69 21.02 -6.17
N GLY A 138 -17.06 20.31 -5.09
CA GLY A 138 -18.41 19.80 -4.83
C GLY A 138 -18.44 18.28 -4.69
N ARG A 139 -19.64 17.74 -4.45
CA ARG A 139 -19.85 16.29 -4.21
C ARG A 139 -20.60 15.65 -5.37
N LEU A 140 -20.35 14.37 -5.62
CA LEU A 140 -20.94 13.67 -6.77
C LEU A 140 -22.47 13.69 -6.77
N PHE A 141 -23.11 13.68 -5.59
CA PHE A 141 -24.59 13.75 -5.50
C PHE A 141 -25.17 15.10 -5.98
N GLU A 142 -24.37 16.17 -5.98
CA GLU A 142 -24.79 17.52 -6.39
C GLU A 142 -25.00 17.62 -7.91
N LEU A 143 -24.51 16.65 -8.68
CA LEU A 143 -24.66 16.56 -10.14
C LEU A 143 -26.02 16.02 -10.59
N ARG A 144 -26.84 15.51 -9.65
CA ARG A 144 -28.19 15.03 -9.95
C ARG A 144 -29.01 16.13 -10.62
N SER A 145 -29.88 15.77 -11.56
CA SER A 145 -30.83 16.72 -12.17
C SER A 145 -31.60 17.52 -11.10
N GLY A 146 -31.65 18.85 -11.27
CA GLY A 146 -32.20 19.79 -10.30
C GLY A 146 -31.26 20.15 -9.13
N GLY A 147 -30.11 19.49 -9.03
CA GLY A 147 -29.07 19.78 -8.04
C GLY A 147 -28.35 21.11 -8.29
N PRO A 148 -27.55 21.58 -7.31
CA PRO A 148 -26.88 22.88 -7.42
C PRO A 148 -25.75 22.90 -8.46
N LYS A 149 -25.19 21.73 -8.79
CA LYS A 149 -24.11 21.56 -9.78
C LYS A 149 -24.49 20.59 -10.89
N SER A 150 -25.78 20.56 -11.24
CA SER A 150 -26.26 19.71 -12.32
C SER A 150 -25.72 20.21 -13.67
N LEU A 151 -25.57 19.29 -14.62
CA LEU A 151 -25.01 19.58 -15.96
C LEU A 151 -25.79 20.67 -16.71
N ASP A 152 -27.10 20.81 -16.46
CA ASP A 152 -27.97 21.81 -17.07
C ASP A 152 -27.83 23.21 -16.44
N ARG A 153 -27.23 23.32 -15.26
CA ARG A 153 -27.10 24.59 -14.51
C ARG A 153 -25.69 25.15 -14.53
N ASP A 154 -24.70 24.30 -14.32
CA ASP A 154 -23.29 24.69 -14.26
C ASP A 154 -22.40 23.56 -14.76
N VAL A 155 -22.15 23.57 -16.08
CA VAL A 155 -21.32 22.56 -16.76
C VAL A 155 -19.87 22.59 -16.24
N ILE A 156 -19.35 23.77 -15.89
CA ILE A 156 -17.96 23.94 -15.46
C ILE A 156 -17.77 23.32 -14.08
N ALA A 157 -18.65 23.67 -13.13
CA ALA A 157 -18.62 23.08 -11.80
C ALA A 157 -18.89 21.57 -11.84
N ALA A 158 -19.81 21.11 -12.69
CA ALA A 158 -20.08 19.69 -12.86
C ALA A 158 -18.85 18.92 -13.36
N ALA A 159 -18.14 19.44 -14.37
CA ALA A 159 -16.91 18.85 -14.88
C ALA A 159 -15.81 18.78 -13.81
N ALA A 160 -15.64 19.85 -13.03
CA ALA A 160 -14.65 19.89 -11.94
C ALA A 160 -14.93 18.85 -10.85
N VAL A 161 -16.20 18.62 -10.48
CA VAL A 161 -16.58 17.54 -9.55
C VAL A 161 -16.25 16.18 -10.15
N VAL A 162 -16.58 15.95 -11.43
CA VAL A 162 -16.31 14.67 -12.09
C VAL A 162 -14.81 14.37 -12.13
N GLU A 163 -13.98 15.35 -12.47
CA GLU A 163 -12.53 15.20 -12.50
C GLU A 163 -11.97 14.82 -11.12
N GLU A 164 -12.43 15.50 -10.06
CA GLU A 164 -12.00 15.19 -8.69
C GLU A 164 -12.43 13.76 -8.28
N VAL A 165 -13.64 13.35 -8.66
CA VAL A 165 -14.15 11.99 -8.40
C VAL A 165 -13.38 10.93 -9.20
N ILE A 166 -13.04 11.20 -10.45
CA ILE A 166 -12.22 10.28 -11.27
C ILE A 166 -10.85 10.13 -10.63
N SER A 167 -10.18 11.24 -10.29
CA SER A 167 -8.90 11.25 -9.60
C SER A 167 -8.93 10.47 -8.27
N GLN A 168 -10.03 10.58 -7.53
CA GLN A 168 -10.28 9.77 -6.32
C GLN A 168 -10.27 8.27 -6.61
N ILE A 169 -11.05 7.85 -7.60
CA ILE A 169 -11.23 6.44 -7.94
C ILE A 169 -9.95 5.87 -8.55
N THR A 170 -9.28 6.61 -9.43
CA THR A 170 -8.03 6.17 -10.06
C THR A 170 -6.92 6.03 -9.02
N THR A 171 -6.81 6.97 -8.08
CA THR A 171 -5.87 6.88 -6.95
C THR A 171 -6.19 5.69 -6.06
N LEU A 172 -7.47 5.45 -5.73
CA LEU A 172 -7.88 4.28 -4.95
C LEU A 172 -7.52 2.98 -5.69
N ARG A 173 -7.83 2.86 -6.98
CA ARG A 173 -7.47 1.69 -7.80
C ARG A 173 -5.97 1.48 -7.87
N GLY A 174 -5.20 2.56 -8.04
CA GLY A 174 -3.73 2.53 -8.03
C GLY A 174 -3.20 2.01 -6.71
N ARG A 175 -3.74 2.47 -5.58
CA ARG A 175 -3.39 2.00 -4.24
C ARG A 175 -3.74 0.52 -4.03
N LEU A 176 -4.93 0.08 -4.45
CA LEU A 176 -5.32 -1.33 -4.39
C LEU A 176 -4.38 -2.21 -5.21
N GLY A 177 -4.03 -1.78 -6.44
CA GLY A 177 -3.10 -2.52 -7.30
C GLY A 177 -1.68 -2.55 -6.74
N ALA A 178 -1.19 -1.44 -6.20
CA ALA A 178 0.10 -1.38 -5.53
C ALA A 178 0.12 -2.30 -4.30
N PHE A 179 -0.92 -2.30 -3.48
CA PHE A 179 -1.06 -3.19 -2.33
C PHE A 179 -1.01 -4.67 -2.75
N GLN A 180 -1.81 -5.04 -3.76
CA GLN A 180 -1.80 -6.41 -4.29
C GLN A 180 -0.39 -6.82 -4.74
N ARG A 181 0.26 -6.01 -5.58
CA ARG A 181 1.56 -6.33 -6.16
C ARG A 181 2.70 -6.37 -5.15
N THR A 182 2.75 -5.39 -4.25
CA THR A 182 3.91 -5.20 -3.36
C THR A 182 3.80 -5.96 -2.06
N THR A 183 2.58 -6.32 -1.65
CA THR A 183 2.31 -6.94 -0.35
C THR A 183 1.79 -8.36 -0.50
N LEU A 184 0.72 -8.57 -1.26
CA LEU A 184 0.12 -9.91 -1.39
C LEU A 184 0.97 -10.82 -2.28
N GLU A 185 1.31 -10.38 -3.49
CA GLU A 185 2.08 -11.19 -4.45
C GLU A 185 3.49 -11.49 -3.94
N THR A 186 4.17 -10.51 -3.33
CA THR A 186 5.50 -10.70 -2.74
C THR A 186 5.48 -11.67 -1.55
N ASN A 187 4.47 -11.58 -0.69
CA ASN A 187 4.31 -12.47 0.44
C ASN A 187 3.99 -13.90 -0.02
N ILE A 188 3.10 -14.07 -1.01
CA ILE A 188 2.81 -15.38 -1.62
C ILE A 188 4.10 -16.02 -2.16
N ASN A 189 4.91 -15.26 -2.90
CA ASN A 189 6.18 -15.77 -3.42
C ASN A 189 7.11 -16.21 -2.28
N SER A 190 7.28 -15.38 -1.25
CA SER A 190 8.11 -15.73 -0.09
C SER A 190 7.59 -16.95 0.67
N LEU A 191 6.27 -17.13 0.78
CA LEU A 191 5.66 -18.30 1.41
C LEU A 191 5.88 -19.56 0.57
N ASN A 192 5.79 -19.47 -0.76
CA ASN A 192 6.09 -20.58 -1.66
C ASN A 192 7.55 -21.02 -1.55
N ASP A 193 8.50 -20.06 -1.54
CA ASP A 193 9.92 -20.36 -1.35
C ASP A 193 10.16 -21.05 0.00
N THR A 194 9.49 -20.60 1.05
CA THR A 194 9.57 -21.21 2.39
C THR A 194 9.01 -22.63 2.37
N LEU A 195 7.87 -22.84 1.72
CA LEU A 195 7.22 -24.14 1.59
C LEU A 195 8.10 -25.12 0.80
N GLU A 196 8.73 -24.70 -0.28
CA GLU A 196 9.67 -25.53 -1.04
C GLU A 196 10.87 -25.95 -0.18
N ASN A 197 11.49 -25.00 0.53
CA ASN A 197 12.63 -25.28 1.41
C ASN A 197 12.26 -26.23 2.55
N LEU A 198 11.09 -26.05 3.17
CA LEU A 198 10.60 -26.94 4.23
C LEU A 198 10.28 -28.34 3.70
N THR A 199 9.67 -28.44 2.52
CA THR A 199 9.37 -29.73 1.89
C THR A 199 10.66 -30.47 1.53
N ALA A 200 11.68 -29.77 1.03
CA ALA A 200 12.99 -30.36 0.74
C ALA A 200 13.70 -30.84 2.02
N ALA A 201 13.65 -30.05 3.09
CA ALA A 201 14.19 -30.44 4.39
C ALA A 201 13.44 -31.66 4.97
N GLU A 202 12.12 -31.69 4.89
CA GLU A 202 11.29 -32.84 5.30
C GLU A 202 11.66 -34.10 4.51
N SER A 203 11.79 -33.99 3.17
CA SER A 203 12.20 -35.12 2.32
C SER A 203 13.58 -35.65 2.72
N ALA A 204 14.55 -34.76 2.96
CA ALA A 204 15.89 -35.16 3.36
C ALA A 204 15.92 -35.87 4.73
N ILE A 205 15.13 -35.40 5.69
CA ILE A 205 14.97 -36.07 7.00
C ILE A 205 14.35 -37.45 6.80
N ARG A 206 13.25 -37.54 6.05
CA ARG A 206 12.55 -38.80 5.79
C ARG A 206 13.43 -39.82 5.07
N ASP A 207 14.21 -39.39 4.08
CA ASP A 207 15.12 -40.26 3.33
C ASP A 207 16.28 -40.75 4.21
N ALA A 208 16.83 -39.89 5.08
CA ALA A 208 17.85 -40.28 6.03
C ALA A 208 17.34 -41.31 7.06
N ASP A 209 16.13 -41.10 7.58
CA ASP A 209 15.47 -42.04 8.49
C ASP A 209 15.20 -43.39 7.81
N PHE A 210 14.72 -43.37 6.56
CA PHE A 210 14.50 -44.59 5.79
C PHE A 210 15.81 -45.34 5.49
N ALA A 211 16.89 -44.62 5.18
CA ALA A 211 18.21 -45.21 4.97
C ALA A 211 18.75 -45.85 6.25
N ALA A 212 18.58 -45.21 7.40
CA ALA A 212 18.99 -45.75 8.70
C ALA A 212 18.22 -47.03 9.05
N GLU A 213 16.90 -47.04 8.89
CA GLU A 213 16.05 -48.22 9.14
C GLU A 213 16.39 -49.36 8.17
N SER A 214 16.58 -49.06 6.88
CA SER A 214 16.96 -50.06 5.87
C SER A 214 18.33 -50.68 6.16
N ALA A 215 19.29 -49.88 6.62
CA ALA A 215 20.61 -50.37 7.03
C ALA A 215 20.52 -51.26 8.30
N ALA A 216 19.67 -50.87 9.27
CA ALA A 216 19.42 -51.67 10.47
C ALA A 216 18.76 -53.01 10.12
N LEU A 217 17.74 -53.01 9.26
CA LEU A 217 17.08 -54.23 8.75
C LEU A 217 18.07 -55.14 8.03
N THR A 218 18.88 -54.58 7.12
CA THR A 218 19.90 -55.33 6.38
C THR A 218 20.93 -55.95 7.34
N ARG A 219 21.41 -55.18 8.32
CA ARG A 219 22.32 -55.68 9.36
C ARG A 219 21.69 -56.83 10.15
N ALA A 220 20.43 -56.70 10.56
CA ALA A 220 19.71 -57.74 11.27
C ALA A 220 19.58 -59.03 10.43
N GLN A 221 19.26 -58.91 9.14
CA GLN A 221 19.19 -60.05 8.22
C GLN A 221 20.56 -60.75 8.04
N ILE A 222 21.64 -59.97 7.88
CA ILE A 222 23.00 -60.51 7.79
C ILE A 222 23.39 -61.25 9.08
N LEU A 223 23.06 -60.70 10.25
CA LEU A 223 23.32 -61.33 11.54
C LEU A 223 22.56 -62.66 11.69
N VAL A 224 21.28 -62.71 11.28
CA VAL A 224 20.48 -63.94 11.32
C VAL A 224 21.07 -65.01 10.40
N GLN A 225 21.41 -64.67 9.16
CA GLN A 225 22.02 -65.62 8.21
C GLN A 225 23.40 -66.10 8.71
N SER A 226 24.22 -65.20 9.23
CA SER A 226 25.53 -65.53 9.81
C SER A 226 25.38 -66.44 11.03
N GLY A 227 24.41 -66.19 11.90
CA GLY A 227 24.10 -67.03 13.05
C GLY A 227 23.72 -68.45 12.64
N VAL A 228 22.90 -68.61 11.60
CA VAL A 228 22.53 -69.93 11.04
C VAL A 228 23.75 -70.64 10.44
N SER A 229 24.60 -69.94 9.67
CA SER A 229 25.83 -70.54 9.13
C SER A 229 26.84 -70.94 10.21
N VAL A 230 27.03 -70.11 11.24
CA VAL A 230 27.90 -70.43 12.39
C VAL A 230 27.35 -71.62 13.17
N LEU A 231 26.04 -71.69 13.40
CA LEU A 231 25.39 -72.85 14.01
C LEU A 231 25.58 -74.12 13.16
N ALA A 232 25.49 -74.03 11.83
CA ALA A 232 25.73 -75.16 10.94
C ALA A 232 27.18 -75.67 11.04
N ILE A 233 28.17 -74.77 11.05
CA ILE A 233 29.60 -75.11 11.23
C ILE A 233 29.86 -75.68 12.63
N ALA A 234 29.29 -75.06 13.67
CA ALA A 234 29.40 -75.53 15.05
C ALA A 234 28.78 -76.91 15.26
N ASN A 235 27.75 -77.28 14.50
CA ASN A 235 27.16 -78.62 14.52
C ASN A 235 27.97 -79.66 13.73
N GLN A 236 28.80 -79.26 12.77
CA GLN A 236 29.69 -80.16 12.01
C GLN A 236 30.99 -80.49 12.77
N ASN A 237 31.51 -79.55 13.57
CA ASN A 237 32.74 -79.76 14.36
C ASN A 237 32.69 -80.97 15.33
N PRO A 238 31.62 -81.17 16.13
CA PRO A 238 31.47 -82.34 16.99
C PRO A 238 31.42 -83.66 16.22
N GLN A 239 30.85 -83.66 15.00
CA GLN A 239 30.76 -84.87 14.17
C GLN A 239 32.12 -85.28 13.61
N ALA A 240 32.96 -84.31 13.23
CA ALA A 240 34.33 -84.57 12.80
C ALA A 240 35.21 -85.14 13.94
N VAL A 241 35.03 -84.65 15.17
CA VAL A 241 35.73 -85.17 16.36
C VAL A 241 35.26 -86.57 16.74
N LEU A 242 33.95 -86.84 16.63
CA LEU A 242 33.40 -88.19 16.87
C LEU A 242 33.85 -89.21 15.82
N ALA A 243 34.11 -88.79 14.57
CA ALA A 243 34.71 -89.66 13.55
C ALA A 243 36.16 -90.03 13.88
N LEU A 244 36.95 -89.09 14.44
CA LEU A 244 38.31 -89.36 14.92
C LEU A 244 38.36 -90.24 16.17
N LEU A 245 37.37 -90.14 17.07
CA LEU A 245 37.26 -91.01 18.25
C LEU A 245 36.73 -92.42 17.94
N ARG A 246 36.13 -92.65 16.76
CA ARG A 246 35.67 -93.99 16.30
C ARG A 246 36.62 -94.66 15.29
N GLY A 247 37.58 -93.93 14.75
CA GLY A 247 38.43 -94.37 13.64
C GLY A 247 39.94 -94.36 13.90
N GLY A 248 40.36 -94.24 15.17
CA GLY A 248 41.75 -94.37 15.62
C GLY A 248 41.92 -95.54 16.59
#